data_AF-A0A969NR58-F1
#
_entry.id   AF-A0A969NR58-F1
#
_cell.length_a   1.000
_cell.length_b   1.000
_cell.length_c   1.000
_cell.angle_alpha   90.00
_cell.angle_beta   90.00
_cell.angle_gamma   90.00
#
_symmetry.space_group_name_H-M   'P 1'
#
loop_
_entity.id
_entity.type
_entity.pdbx_description
1 polymer ?
#
loop_
_entity_poly.entity_id
_entity_poly.type
_entity_poly.pdbx_seq_one_letter_code
_entity_poly.pdbx_strand_id
1 'polypeptide(L)'
;MPSEEFQLNAEIEIDQKVNSQDLSITSSLARDSASSLKQFHQQEIIDIYPQVVEEQSEVSFNIKVSQPEQWWKLGNHYLYCGEPNSQQFQSKLPNRIALAVAFPSTAGWSWGNLESKINSSLTLFSSYEDVDLKLFREMLRNVLELYTDGQETVLFAFVPDPALLLLAESLDCQCFIAENDEKLCQAVIQAWKQIGGQVY
;
A
#
# COMPACT_ATOMS: atom_id res chain seq x y z
N MET A 1 -43.75 23.88 46.78
CA MET A 1 -42.66 24.87 46.57
C MET A 1 -41.78 24.89 47.80
N PRO A 2 -40.47 25.12 47.72
CA PRO A 2 -39.53 25.24 46.57
C PRO A 2 -38.52 24.06 46.54
N SER A 3 -38.02 23.52 45.40
CA SER A 3 -37.00 23.99 44.44
C SER A 3 -35.62 24.27 45.03
N GLU A 4 -34.60 23.51 44.62
CA GLU A 4 -33.23 24.00 44.49
C GLU A 4 -32.44 23.15 43.49
N GLU A 5 -32.32 23.72 42.29
CA GLU A 5 -31.33 23.39 41.27
C GLU A 5 -29.94 23.76 41.78
N PHE A 6 -28.93 22.93 41.51
CA PHE A 6 -27.54 23.37 41.51
C PHE A 6 -26.91 22.94 40.19
N GLN A 7 -26.95 23.87 39.23
CA GLN A 7 -25.95 23.97 38.18
C GLN A 7 -24.75 24.73 38.76
N LEU A 8 -23.54 24.20 38.60
CA LEU A 8 -22.36 25.07 38.56
C LEU A 8 -21.43 24.57 37.46
N ASN A 9 -21.34 25.39 36.44
CA ASN A 9 -20.45 25.28 35.29
C ASN A 9 -18.99 25.45 35.77
N ALA A 10 -18.08 24.61 35.27
CA ALA A 10 -16.65 24.85 35.34
C ALA A 10 -16.15 25.23 33.95
N GLU A 11 -15.81 26.50 33.79
CA GLU A 11 -15.05 27.04 32.66
C GLU A 11 -13.63 26.45 32.69
N ILE A 12 -13.18 25.88 31.58
CA ILE A 12 -11.77 25.52 31.37
C ILE A 12 -11.20 26.57 30.43
N GLU A 13 -10.41 27.49 30.99
CA GLU A 13 -9.56 28.43 30.26
C GLU A 13 -8.43 27.67 29.56
N ILE A 14 -8.33 27.85 28.24
CA ILE A 14 -7.26 27.33 27.40
C ILE A 14 -6.17 28.42 27.32
N ASP A 15 -5.02 28.15 27.91
CA ASP A 15 -3.88 29.06 27.93
C ASP A 15 -3.14 29.01 26.57
N GLN A 16 -3.46 29.93 25.66
CA GLN A 16 -2.76 30.14 24.40
C GLN A 16 -1.61 31.13 24.60
N LYS A 17 -0.37 30.62 24.72
CA LYS A 17 0.85 31.43 24.68
C LYS A 17 1.61 31.20 23.38
N VAL A 18 1.11 31.80 22.29
CA VAL A 18 1.84 31.93 21.03
C VAL A 18 2.80 33.11 21.17
N ASN A 19 4.10 32.81 21.29
CA ASN A 19 5.16 33.80 21.33
C ASN A 19 5.43 34.32 19.91
N SER A 20 4.92 35.51 19.62
CA SER A 20 5.10 36.25 18.38
C SER A 20 6.39 37.09 18.45
N GLN A 21 7.53 36.49 18.16
CA GLN A 21 8.79 37.18 17.83
C GLN A 21 9.81 36.17 17.27
N ASP A 22 9.69 35.81 15.98
CA ASP A 22 10.82 35.35 15.14
C ASP A 22 10.41 35.24 13.66
N LEU A 23 9.93 36.36 13.11
CA LEU A 23 9.60 36.50 11.68
C LEU A 23 10.20 37.80 11.14
N SER A 24 11.52 37.88 10.99
CA SER A 24 12.12 38.97 10.18
C SER A 24 13.62 38.85 9.82
N ILE A 25 14.21 37.69 9.53
CA ILE A 25 15.56 37.62 8.91
C ILE A 25 15.64 36.28 8.15
N THR A 26 15.39 36.15 6.85
CA THR A 26 16.33 36.44 5.74
C THR A 26 15.56 36.42 4.40
N SER A 27 15.33 37.59 3.80
CA SER A 27 14.74 37.73 2.44
C SER A 27 15.69 38.45 1.48
N SER A 28 16.99 38.17 1.57
CA SER A 28 18.01 38.94 0.83
C SER A 28 19.17 38.10 0.26
N LEU A 29 18.88 36.96 -0.38
CA LEU A 29 19.84 36.28 -1.28
C LEU A 29 19.25 35.82 -2.62
N ALA A 30 18.07 36.31 -3.00
CA ALA A 30 17.53 36.13 -4.34
C ALA A 30 17.72 37.41 -5.16
N ARG A 31 18.93 37.62 -5.68
CA ARG A 31 19.28 38.52 -6.79
C ARG A 31 20.79 38.47 -6.97
N ASP A 32 21.23 37.77 -8.01
CA ASP A 32 22.40 38.07 -8.84
C ASP A 32 22.94 36.78 -9.46
N SER A 33 22.33 36.37 -10.58
CA SER A 33 22.97 35.53 -11.62
C SER A 33 22.08 35.54 -12.86
N ALA A 34 21.85 36.73 -13.41
CA ALA A 34 21.35 36.92 -14.77
C ALA A 34 22.50 37.41 -15.66
N SER A 35 23.41 36.51 -16.04
CA SER A 35 24.25 36.72 -17.22
C SER A 35 24.80 35.39 -17.71
N SER A 36 24.27 34.93 -18.85
CA SER A 36 24.95 34.14 -19.88
C SER A 36 23.93 33.24 -20.59
N LEU A 37 23.05 33.87 -21.36
CA LEU A 37 22.30 33.22 -22.43
C LEU A 37 23.30 32.72 -23.49
N LYS A 38 23.72 31.46 -23.39
CA LYS A 38 24.35 30.74 -24.49
C LYS A 38 23.28 29.93 -25.21
N GLN A 39 22.76 30.57 -26.25
CA GLN A 39 22.36 30.00 -27.54
C GLN A 39 22.38 28.46 -27.62
N PHE A 40 21.23 27.83 -27.35
CA PHE A 40 20.98 26.46 -27.80
C PHE A 40 20.20 26.52 -29.11
N HIS A 41 20.79 25.89 -30.12
CA HIS A 41 20.20 25.66 -31.44
C HIS A 41 18.83 24.99 -31.28
N GLN A 42 17.77 25.62 -31.79
CA GLN A 42 16.53 24.92 -32.08
C GLN A 42 16.81 23.93 -33.21
N GLN A 43 16.87 22.64 -32.87
CA GLN A 43 16.65 21.59 -33.86
C GLN A 43 15.14 21.39 -33.96
N GLU A 44 14.57 21.79 -35.09
CA GLU A 44 13.23 21.37 -35.50
C GLU A 44 13.26 19.85 -35.69
N ILE A 45 12.73 19.11 -34.72
CA ILE A 45 12.42 17.69 -34.93
C ILE A 45 11.09 17.68 -35.67
N ILE A 46 11.17 17.35 -36.96
CA ILE A 46 10.03 17.10 -37.83
C ILE A 46 9.26 15.91 -37.25
N ASP A 47 8.02 16.16 -36.83
CA ASP A 47 7.05 15.11 -36.52
C ASP A 47 6.71 14.34 -37.81
N ILE A 48 7.48 13.28 -38.07
CA ILE A 48 7.12 12.27 -39.05
C ILE A 48 6.21 11.27 -38.33
N TYR A 49 4.91 11.59 -38.26
CA TYR A 49 3.89 10.61 -37.92
C TYR A 49 3.90 9.49 -38.97
N PRO A 50 4.17 8.21 -38.62
CA PRO A 50 3.90 7.12 -39.53
C PRO A 50 2.39 6.99 -39.69
N GLN A 51 1.94 7.06 -40.95
CA GLN A 51 0.55 6.80 -41.29
C GLN A 51 0.16 5.38 -40.86
N VAL A 52 -0.87 5.29 -40.03
CA VAL A 52 -1.54 4.05 -39.68
C VAL A 52 -2.19 3.51 -40.94
N VAL A 53 -1.55 2.52 -41.56
CA VAL A 53 -2.21 1.65 -42.53
C VAL A 53 -2.93 0.60 -41.70
N GLU A 54 -4.26 0.65 -41.69
CA GLU A 54 -5.13 -0.38 -41.13
C GLU A 54 -4.98 -1.66 -41.95
N GLU A 55 -4.05 -2.52 -41.56
CA GLU A 55 -4.13 -3.94 -41.89
C GLU A 55 -4.89 -4.64 -40.78
N GLN A 56 -6.06 -5.16 -41.14
CA GLN A 56 -6.87 -6.08 -40.35
C GLN A 56 -6.12 -7.41 -40.19
N SER A 57 -5.09 -7.40 -39.36
CA SER A 57 -4.53 -8.61 -38.78
C SER A 57 -5.45 -9.00 -37.63
N GLU A 58 -6.12 -10.13 -37.75
CA GLU A 58 -6.78 -10.81 -36.64
C GLU A 58 -5.73 -11.02 -35.53
N VAL A 59 -5.69 -10.09 -34.58
CA VAL A 59 -4.90 -10.22 -33.38
C VAL A 59 -5.59 -11.33 -32.59
N SER A 60 -5.03 -12.53 -32.69
CA SER A 60 -5.30 -13.59 -31.74
C SER A 60 -4.97 -13.01 -30.37
N PHE A 61 -6.01 -12.71 -29.58
CA PHE A 61 -5.85 -12.54 -28.16
C PHE A 61 -5.30 -13.88 -27.67
N ASN A 62 -3.98 -13.96 -27.54
CA ASN A 62 -3.33 -14.93 -26.69
C ASN A 62 -3.83 -14.59 -25.29
N ILE A 63 -5.00 -15.13 -24.95
CA ILE A 63 -5.42 -15.32 -23.58
C ILE A 63 -4.31 -16.19 -23.02
N LYS A 64 -3.31 -15.55 -22.40
CA LYS A 64 -2.43 -16.23 -21.47
C LYS A 64 -3.39 -16.88 -20.49
N VAL A 65 -3.54 -18.18 -20.62
CA VAL A 65 -4.21 -19.02 -19.63
C VAL A 65 -3.45 -18.70 -18.35
N SER A 66 -4.00 -17.83 -17.51
CA SER A 66 -3.39 -17.56 -16.21
C SER A 66 -3.30 -18.91 -15.53
N GLN A 67 -2.17 -19.19 -14.88
CA GLN A 67 -2.08 -20.34 -14.00
C GLN A 67 -3.34 -20.37 -13.12
N PRO A 68 -3.93 -21.54 -12.88
CA PRO A 68 -5.13 -21.63 -12.05
C PRO A 68 -4.84 -21.00 -10.69
N GLU A 69 -5.82 -20.29 -10.14
CA GLU A 69 -5.70 -19.67 -8.83
C GLU A 69 -5.20 -20.71 -7.81
N GLN A 70 -4.02 -20.46 -7.24
CA GLN A 70 -3.28 -21.46 -6.48
C GLN A 70 -2.91 -20.96 -5.09
N TRP A 71 -3.05 -21.85 -4.11
CA TRP A 71 -2.56 -21.64 -2.76
C TRP A 71 -1.17 -22.25 -2.58
N TRP A 72 -0.32 -21.52 -1.87
CA TRP A 72 1.01 -21.92 -1.44
C TRP A 72 1.11 -21.75 0.07
N LYS A 73 1.65 -22.75 0.77
CA LYS A 73 1.98 -22.64 2.18
C LYS A 73 3.46 -22.29 2.33
N LEU A 74 3.72 -21.18 3.01
CA LEU A 74 5.05 -20.61 3.23
C LEU A 74 5.33 -20.63 4.74
N GLY A 75 5.75 -21.77 5.27
CA GLY A 75 5.83 -21.96 6.73
C GLY A 75 4.45 -21.87 7.39
N ASN A 76 4.25 -20.89 8.28
CA ASN A 76 2.96 -20.60 8.91
C ASN A 76 2.07 -19.64 8.11
N HIS A 77 2.57 -19.10 7.00
CA HIS A 77 1.86 -18.16 6.15
C HIS A 77 1.25 -18.86 4.92
N TYR A 78 0.33 -18.15 4.28
CA TYR A 78 -0.35 -18.61 3.08
C TYR A 78 -0.36 -17.53 2.01
N LEU A 79 0.07 -17.90 0.81
CA LEU A 79 -0.03 -17.06 -0.39
C LEU A 79 -1.07 -17.65 -1.32
N TYR A 80 -2.00 -16.81 -1.77
CA TYR A 80 -2.97 -17.11 -2.80
C TYR A 80 -2.64 -16.28 -4.04
N CYS A 81 -2.35 -16.97 -5.15
CA CYS A 81 -2.13 -16.35 -6.44
C CYS A 81 -3.46 -16.22 -7.18
N GLY A 82 -4.19 -15.15 -6.91
CA GLY A 82 -5.53 -14.90 -7.42
C GLY A 82 -6.17 -13.65 -6.81
N GLU A 83 -7.44 -13.43 -7.12
CA GLU A 83 -8.14 -12.21 -6.72
C GLU A 83 -8.47 -12.18 -5.21
N PRO A 84 -8.11 -11.12 -4.46
CA PRO A 84 -8.45 -11.00 -3.02
C PRO A 84 -9.95 -11.02 -2.71
N ASN A 85 -10.80 -10.68 -3.69
CA ASN A 85 -12.25 -10.72 -3.56
C ASN A 85 -12.88 -12.03 -4.07
N SER A 86 -12.08 -13.02 -4.47
CA SER A 86 -12.59 -14.31 -4.93
C SER A 86 -13.19 -15.11 -3.76
N GLN A 87 -14.25 -15.88 -4.04
CA GLN A 87 -14.85 -16.77 -3.05
C GLN A 87 -13.87 -17.86 -2.59
N GLN A 88 -13.00 -18.32 -3.50
CA GLN A 88 -11.98 -19.32 -3.20
C GLN A 88 -10.97 -18.79 -2.17
N PHE A 89 -10.62 -17.50 -2.25
CA PHE A 89 -9.79 -16.85 -1.24
C PHE A 89 -10.53 -16.72 0.09
N GLN A 90 -11.69 -16.04 0.07
CA GLN A 90 -12.44 -15.66 1.27
C GLN A 90 -12.89 -16.87 2.12
N SER A 91 -13.16 -18.01 1.48
CA SER A 91 -13.59 -19.25 2.16
C SER A 91 -12.51 -19.93 2.98
N LYS A 92 -11.22 -19.64 2.74
CA LYS A 92 -10.09 -20.20 3.51
C LYS A 92 -9.56 -19.28 4.60
N LEU A 93 -9.98 -18.02 4.62
CA LEU A 93 -9.56 -17.07 5.63
C LEU A 93 -10.16 -17.40 7.00
N PRO A 94 -9.40 -17.20 8.09
CA PRO A 94 -9.93 -17.36 9.44
C PRO A 94 -11.08 -16.38 9.71
N ASN A 95 -11.80 -16.63 10.80
CA ASN A 95 -12.95 -15.79 11.18
C ASN A 95 -12.57 -14.45 11.80
N ARG A 96 -11.30 -14.27 12.18
CA ARG A 96 -10.77 -13.03 12.75
C ARG A 96 -9.45 -12.67 12.08
N ILE A 97 -9.35 -11.44 11.62
CA ILE A 97 -8.17 -10.83 11.02
C ILE A 97 -7.88 -9.58 11.85
N ALA A 98 -6.71 -9.53 12.49
CA ALA A 98 -6.35 -8.40 13.34
C ALA A 98 -6.11 -7.15 12.49
N LEU A 99 -5.35 -7.30 11.41
CA LEU A 99 -5.05 -6.23 10.48
C LEU A 99 -5.17 -6.71 9.02
N ALA A 100 -5.88 -5.94 8.19
CA ALA A 100 -5.89 -6.12 6.75
C ALA A 100 -5.27 -4.91 6.05
N VAL A 101 -4.28 -5.13 5.18
CA VAL A 101 -3.62 -4.07 4.43
C VAL A 101 -3.75 -4.35 2.93
N ALA A 102 -4.24 -3.37 2.18
CA ALA A 102 -4.43 -3.49 0.74
C ALA A 102 -3.78 -2.37 -0.04
N PHE A 103 -3.32 -2.71 -1.23
CA PHE A 103 -2.66 -1.79 -2.16
C PHE A 103 -3.33 -1.79 -3.54
N PRO A 104 -4.66 -1.55 -3.63
CA PRO A 104 -5.38 -1.71 -4.88
C PRO A 104 -4.95 -0.67 -5.92
N SER A 105 -5.01 -1.07 -7.19
CA SER A 105 -4.77 -0.19 -8.34
C SER A 105 -5.93 0.75 -8.66
N THR A 106 -7.03 0.69 -7.91
CA THR A 106 -8.21 1.56 -8.08
C THR A 106 -8.76 2.02 -6.72
N ALA A 107 -9.17 3.29 -6.63
CA ALA A 107 -9.69 3.89 -5.40
C ALA A 107 -11.05 3.35 -4.95
N GLY A 108 -11.80 2.69 -5.86
CA GLY A 108 -13.13 2.12 -5.57
C GLY A 108 -13.10 0.71 -4.98
N TRP A 109 -11.92 0.14 -4.76
CA TRP A 109 -11.79 -1.21 -4.23
C TRP A 109 -12.11 -1.28 -2.74
N SER A 110 -12.78 -2.37 -2.30
CA SER A 110 -13.07 -2.64 -0.89
C SER A 110 -12.93 -4.13 -0.57
N TRP A 111 -12.86 -4.42 0.74
CA TRP A 111 -12.79 -5.78 1.30
C TRP A 111 -14.12 -6.55 1.21
N GLY A 112 -15.22 -5.86 0.91
CA GLY A 112 -16.55 -6.46 0.76
C GLY A 112 -16.96 -7.29 1.97
N ASN A 113 -17.30 -8.57 1.75
CA ASN A 113 -17.78 -9.46 2.80
C ASN A 113 -16.75 -9.72 3.93
N LEU A 114 -15.46 -9.44 3.68
CA LEU A 114 -14.42 -9.62 4.69
C LEU A 114 -14.41 -8.53 5.76
N GLU A 115 -15.04 -7.38 5.53
CA GLU A 115 -15.06 -6.27 6.51
C GLU A 115 -15.54 -6.72 7.89
N SER A 116 -16.51 -7.63 7.94
CA SER A 116 -17.02 -8.20 9.20
C SER A 116 -16.02 -9.06 10.00
N LYS A 117 -14.95 -9.53 9.35
CA LYS A 117 -13.88 -10.36 9.96
C LYS A 117 -12.65 -9.53 10.35
N ILE A 118 -12.56 -8.28 9.89
CA ILE A 118 -11.36 -7.45 9.98
C ILE A 118 -11.52 -6.46 11.14
N ASN A 119 -10.60 -6.52 12.10
CA ASN A 119 -10.60 -5.60 13.24
C ASN A 119 -10.06 -4.21 12.87
N SER A 120 -9.03 -4.15 12.04
CA SER A 120 -8.42 -2.90 11.57
C SER A 120 -8.00 -3.04 10.12
N SER A 121 -8.14 -1.98 9.34
CA SER A 121 -7.75 -1.99 7.93
C SER A 121 -6.99 -0.73 7.52
N LEU A 122 -6.04 -0.92 6.61
CA LEU A 122 -5.29 0.15 5.96
C LEU A 122 -5.33 -0.09 4.45
N THR A 123 -5.87 0.85 3.69
CA THR A 123 -5.88 0.77 2.23
C THR A 123 -5.09 1.93 1.66
N LEU A 124 -4.05 1.63 0.88
CA LEU A 124 -3.22 2.62 0.22
C LEU A 124 -3.41 2.51 -1.29
N PHE A 125 -3.82 3.60 -1.92
CA PHE A 125 -3.97 3.68 -3.36
C PHE A 125 -2.79 4.48 -3.93
N SER A 126 -1.95 3.84 -4.74
CA SER A 126 -0.81 4.47 -5.42
C SER A 126 -0.36 3.66 -6.62
N SER A 127 0.38 4.29 -7.55
CA SER A 127 1.11 3.60 -8.62
C SER A 127 2.45 3.03 -8.17
N TYR A 128 2.92 3.39 -6.97
CA TYR A 128 4.17 2.94 -6.34
C TYR A 128 5.47 3.21 -7.12
N GLU A 129 5.44 4.05 -8.17
CA GLU A 129 6.60 4.33 -9.02
C GLU A 129 7.73 5.10 -8.30
N ASP A 130 7.35 6.00 -7.38
CA ASP A 130 8.29 6.90 -6.66
C ASP A 130 8.30 6.67 -5.13
N VAL A 131 7.90 5.50 -4.67
CA VAL A 131 7.80 5.21 -3.23
C VAL A 131 9.16 4.79 -2.67
N ASP A 132 9.65 5.54 -1.67
CA ASP A 132 10.78 5.10 -0.86
C ASP A 132 10.38 3.84 -0.07
N LEU A 133 10.81 2.67 -0.55
CA LEU A 133 10.50 1.38 0.04
C LEU A 133 10.98 1.25 1.49
N LYS A 134 12.03 1.98 1.90
CA LYS A 134 12.50 1.93 3.28
C LYS A 134 11.49 2.61 4.21
N LEU A 135 11.13 3.85 3.90
CA LEU A 135 10.13 4.59 4.69
C LEU A 135 8.77 3.89 4.68
N PHE A 136 8.40 3.31 3.53
CA PHE A 136 7.18 2.54 3.38
C PHE A 136 7.16 1.30 4.29
N ARG A 137 8.26 0.52 4.32
CA ARG A 137 8.39 -0.63 5.23
C ARG A 137 8.39 -0.22 6.70
N GLU A 138 9.03 0.89 7.05
CA GLU A 138 9.01 1.42 8.42
C GLU A 138 7.60 1.84 8.84
N MET A 139 6.86 2.49 7.95
CA MET A 139 5.44 2.82 8.18
C MET A 139 4.60 1.56 8.37
N LEU A 140 4.74 0.56 7.50
CA LEU A 140 3.99 -0.70 7.63
C LEU A 140 4.39 -1.50 8.88
N ARG A 141 5.66 -1.45 9.30
CA ARG A 141 6.10 -2.03 10.57
C ARG A 141 5.35 -1.40 11.74
N ASN A 142 5.31 -0.07 11.80
CA ASN A 142 4.61 0.64 12.88
C ASN A 142 3.11 0.31 12.90
N VAL A 143 2.49 0.16 11.73
CA VAL A 143 1.07 -0.24 11.64
C VAL A 143 0.87 -1.66 12.17
N LEU A 144 1.74 -2.61 11.79
CA LEU A 144 1.68 -3.98 12.32
C LEU A 144 1.85 -3.99 13.84
N GLU A 145 2.89 -3.35 14.36
CA GLU A 145 3.16 -3.28 15.80
C GLU A 145 2.05 -2.58 16.61
N LEU A 146 1.27 -1.68 16.00
CA LEU A 146 0.17 -0.99 16.66
C LEU A 146 -1.13 -1.82 16.69
N TYR A 147 -1.39 -2.60 15.65
CA TYR A 147 -2.69 -3.26 15.45
C TYR A 147 -2.65 -4.79 15.55
N THR A 148 -1.49 -5.37 15.82
CA THR A 148 -1.33 -6.82 15.90
C THR A 148 -0.44 -7.22 17.07
N ASP A 149 -0.75 -8.37 17.66
CA ASP A 149 0.16 -9.12 18.53
C ASP A 149 0.74 -10.35 17.80
N GLY A 150 1.74 -10.98 18.41
CA GLY A 150 2.28 -12.26 17.92
C GLY A 150 1.18 -13.33 17.76
N GLN A 151 1.33 -14.17 16.74
CA GLN A 151 0.39 -15.22 16.30
C GLN A 151 -0.96 -14.70 15.77
N GLU A 152 -1.24 -13.39 15.81
CA GLU A 152 -2.45 -12.87 15.19
C GLU A 152 -2.38 -12.92 13.66
N THR A 153 -3.56 -12.94 13.04
CA THR A 153 -3.69 -13.00 11.59
C THR A 153 -3.60 -11.61 10.95
N VAL A 154 -2.69 -11.49 10.00
CA VAL A 154 -2.53 -10.34 9.10
C VAL A 154 -2.90 -10.76 7.68
N LEU A 155 -3.69 -9.92 7.01
CA LEU A 155 -4.08 -10.09 5.62
C LEU A 155 -3.41 -9.01 4.76
N PHE A 156 -2.70 -9.39 3.71
CA PHE A 156 -2.25 -8.48 2.66
C PHE A 156 -2.96 -8.76 1.34
N ALA A 157 -3.29 -7.70 0.61
CA ALA A 157 -3.84 -7.78 -0.75
C ALA A 157 -3.08 -6.84 -1.72
N PHE A 158 -2.78 -7.34 -2.91
CA PHE A 158 -2.04 -6.62 -3.97
C PHE A 158 -0.63 -6.18 -3.53
N VAL A 159 0.16 -7.10 -2.98
CA VAL A 159 1.43 -6.80 -2.31
C VAL A 159 2.46 -6.18 -3.27
N PRO A 160 2.84 -4.89 -3.11
CA PRO A 160 3.81 -4.24 -3.99
C PRO A 160 5.24 -4.67 -3.69
N ASP A 161 5.48 -5.24 -2.50
CA ASP A 161 6.80 -5.57 -2.00
C ASP A 161 6.82 -6.94 -1.29
N PRO A 162 7.51 -7.95 -1.85
CA PRO A 162 7.65 -9.28 -1.26
C PRO A 162 8.17 -9.28 0.18
N ALA A 163 8.92 -8.25 0.58
CA ALA A 163 9.46 -8.15 1.94
C ALA A 163 8.37 -8.00 3.03
N LEU A 164 7.12 -7.68 2.67
CA LEU A 164 6.03 -7.59 3.65
C LEU A 164 5.73 -8.92 4.33
N LEU A 165 5.91 -10.05 3.63
CA LEU A 165 5.84 -11.38 4.23
C LEU A 165 6.88 -11.53 5.35
N LEU A 166 8.13 -11.13 5.06
CA LEU A 166 9.24 -11.24 6.00
C LEU A 166 9.08 -10.30 7.20
N LEU A 167 8.46 -9.15 6.97
CA LEU A 167 8.11 -8.21 8.02
C LEU A 167 7.09 -8.83 8.99
N ALA A 168 6.01 -9.42 8.48
CA ALA A 168 5.01 -10.11 9.30
C ALA A 168 5.62 -11.31 10.05
N GLU A 169 6.48 -12.09 9.39
CA GLU A 169 7.22 -13.19 10.04
C GLU A 169 8.11 -12.67 11.19
N SER A 170 8.80 -11.54 11.00
CA SER A 170 9.67 -10.97 12.06
C SER A 170 8.91 -10.52 13.31
N LEU A 171 7.59 -10.33 13.19
CA LEU A 171 6.68 -9.96 14.28
C LEU A 171 5.88 -11.17 14.79
N ASP A 172 6.23 -12.38 14.35
CA ASP A 172 5.56 -13.64 14.71
C ASP A 172 4.08 -13.69 14.31
N CYS A 173 3.65 -12.89 13.31
CA CYS A 173 2.28 -12.87 12.83
C CYS A 173 2.02 -13.99 11.81
N GLN A 174 0.82 -14.57 11.82
CA GLN A 174 0.37 -15.42 10.73
C GLN A 174 -0.12 -14.56 9.56
N CYS A 175 0.39 -14.82 8.36
CA CYS A 175 0.12 -13.97 7.21
C CYS A 175 -0.69 -14.71 6.13
N PHE A 176 -1.75 -14.08 5.64
CA PHE A 176 -2.45 -14.46 4.42
C PHE A 176 -2.21 -13.37 3.37
N ILE A 177 -1.79 -13.77 2.18
CA ILE A 177 -1.51 -12.85 1.07
C ILE A 177 -2.39 -13.25 -0.10
N ALA A 178 -3.08 -12.29 -0.70
CA ALA A 178 -3.69 -12.44 -2.02
C ALA A 178 -3.02 -11.50 -3.02
N GLU A 179 -2.50 -12.08 -4.09
CA GLU A 179 -1.80 -11.36 -5.15
C GLU A 179 -2.22 -11.95 -6.50
N ASN A 180 -2.69 -11.12 -7.43
CA ASN A 180 -3.19 -11.57 -8.72
C ASN A 180 -2.14 -11.45 -9.84
N ASP A 181 -1.06 -10.69 -9.64
CA ASP A 181 0.10 -10.70 -10.54
C ASP A 181 1.01 -11.90 -10.25
N GLU A 182 1.12 -12.79 -11.23
CA GLU A 182 1.94 -14.01 -11.13
C GLU A 182 3.40 -13.71 -10.79
N LYS A 183 3.99 -12.61 -11.30
CA LYS A 183 5.37 -12.24 -11.01
C LYS A 183 5.55 -11.81 -9.56
N LEU A 184 4.61 -11.04 -9.02
CA LEU A 184 4.63 -10.65 -7.61
C LEU A 184 4.45 -11.88 -6.70
N CYS A 185 3.55 -12.78 -7.08
CA CYS A 185 3.39 -14.07 -6.42
C CYS A 185 4.71 -14.87 -6.37
N GLN A 186 5.39 -15.01 -7.51
CA GLN A 186 6.69 -15.67 -7.56
C GLN A 186 7.74 -14.93 -6.73
N ALA A 187 7.74 -13.60 -6.75
CA ALA A 187 8.66 -12.80 -5.95
C ALA A 187 8.47 -13.01 -4.44
N VAL A 188 7.23 -13.13 -3.95
CA VAL A 188 6.91 -13.52 -2.56
C VAL A 188 7.47 -14.91 -2.24
N ILE A 189 7.25 -15.90 -3.10
CA ILE A 189 7.77 -17.27 -2.92
C ILE A 189 9.30 -17.26 -2.87
N GLN A 190 9.97 -16.50 -3.75
CA GLN A 190 11.43 -16.42 -3.78
C GLN A 190 11.98 -15.71 -2.54
N ALA A 191 11.35 -14.62 -2.09
CA ALA A 191 11.74 -13.94 -0.85
C ALA A 191 11.68 -14.88 0.36
N TRP A 192 10.64 -15.72 0.45
CA TRP A 192 10.54 -16.75 1.49
C TRP A 192 11.65 -17.80 1.39
N LYS A 193 11.93 -18.31 0.18
CA LYS A 193 13.00 -19.29 -0.02
C LYS A 193 14.39 -18.75 0.32
N GLN A 194 14.63 -17.46 0.09
CA GLN A 194 15.93 -16.82 0.36
C GLN A 194 16.30 -16.85 1.86
N ILE A 195 15.32 -16.85 2.76
CA ILE A 195 15.57 -16.97 4.20
C ILE A 195 15.56 -18.44 4.69
N GLY A 196 15.55 -19.40 3.77
CA GLY A 196 15.52 -20.84 4.09
C GLY A 196 14.11 -21.40 4.31
N GLY A 197 13.07 -20.63 3.98
CA GLY A 197 11.68 -21.02 4.13
C GLY A 197 11.27 -22.15 3.19
N GLN A 198 10.50 -23.11 3.71
CA GLN A 198 9.94 -24.22 2.93
C GLN A 198 8.60 -23.84 2.31
N VAL A 199 8.32 -24.37 1.12
CA VAL A 199 7.12 -24.08 0.32
C VAL A 199 6.40 -25.38 0.02
N TYR A 200 5.09 -25.42 0.26
CA TYR A 200 4.22 -26.58 0.04
C TYR A 200 2.96 -26.23 -0.75
#